data_AF-A0A960E9B5-F1
#
_entry.id   AF-A0A960E9B5-F1
#
_cell.length_a   1.000
_cell.length_b   1.000
_cell.length_c   1.000
_cell.angle_alpha   90.00
_cell.angle_beta   90.00
_cell.angle_gamma   90.00
#
_symmetry.space_group_name_H-M   'P 1'
#
loop_
_entity.id
_entity.type
_entity.pdbx_description
1 polymer ?
#
loop_
_entity_poly.entity_id
_entity_poly.type
_entity_poly.pdbx_seq_one_letter_code
_entity_poly.pdbx_strand_id
1 'polypeptide(L)' 'MVNTEELIDSRELASILGLSHSNSVSLYQRRYADMPRPVVDLGNGRPRLWLRNEILDWLDHRK' A
#
# COMPACT_ATOMS: atom_id res chain seq x y z
N MET A 1 19.54 5.18 -2.13
CA MET A 1 18.64 6.35 -2.06
C MET A 1 17.23 5.84 -2.26
N VAL A 2 16.29 6.14 -1.36
CA VAL A 2 14.86 5.90 -1.60
C VAL A 2 14.40 6.95 -2.60
N ASN A 3 13.87 6.55 -3.76
CA ASN A 3 13.21 7.47 -4.68
C ASN A 3 11.84 7.82 -4.11
N THR A 4 11.73 9.00 -3.50
CA THR A 4 10.47 9.54 -2.97
C THR A 4 9.38 9.64 -4.04
N GLU A 5 9.75 9.62 -5.32
CA GLU A 5 8.85 9.61 -6.48
C GLU A 5 8.01 8.32 -6.62
N GLU A 6 8.30 7.29 -5.82
CA GLU A 6 7.56 6.03 -5.84
C GLU A 6 6.56 5.88 -4.69
N LEU A 7 6.31 6.95 -3.94
CA LEU A 7 5.27 6.97 -2.90
C LEU A 7 3.88 7.01 -3.52
N ILE A 8 3.06 6.03 -3.18
CA ILE A 8 1.67 5.92 -3.63
C ILE A 8 0.70 6.05 -2.47
N ASP A 9 -0.45 6.66 -2.71
CA ASP A 9 -1.49 6.80 -1.69
C ASP A 9 -2.43 5.57 -1.62
N SER A 10 -3.42 5.64 -0.72
CA SER A 10 -4.38 4.55 -0.52
C SER A 10 -5.28 4.28 -1.74
N ARG A 11 -5.52 5.29 -2.58
CA ARG A 11 -6.37 5.19 -3.76
C ARG A 11 -5.61 4.52 -4.89
N GLU A 12 -4.39 4.96 -5.14
CA GLU A 12 -3.51 4.35 -6.13
C GLU A 12 -3.14 2.91 -5.77
N LEU A 13 -2.84 2.65 -4.49
CA LEU A 13 -2.64 1.30 -3.98
C LEU A 13 -3.87 0.41 -4.20
N ALA A 14 -5.08 0.91 -3.93
CA ALA A 14 -6.30 0.16 -4.21
C ALA A 14 -6.44 -0.18 -5.70
N SER A 15 -6.08 0.75 -6.60
CA SER A 15 -6.07 0.48 -8.04
C SER A 15 -5.08 -0.62 -8.42
N ILE A 16 -3.86 -0.60 -7.87
CA ILE A 16 -2.84 -1.65 -8.11
C ILE A 16 -3.32 -3.01 -7.62
N LEU A 17 -3.98 -3.05 -6.46
CA LEU A 17 -4.52 -4.27 -5.85
C LEU A 17 -5.83 -4.75 -6.50
N GLY A 18 -6.39 -4.01 -7.47
CA GLY A 18 -7.69 -4.31 -8.08
C GLY A 18 -8.88 -4.18 -7.12
N LEU A 19 -8.77 -3.33 -6.10
CA LEU A 19 -9.80 -3.09 -5.09
C LEU A 19 -10.73 -1.94 -5.51
N SER A 20 -12.03 -2.11 -5.29
CA SER A 20 -13.03 -1.10 -5.62
C SER A 20 -12.92 0.19 -4.77
N HIS A 21 -12.35 0.12 -3.56
CA HIS A 21 -12.29 1.23 -2.62
C HIS A 21 -10.96 1.30 -1.88
N SER A 22 -10.44 2.52 -1.68
CA SER A 22 -9.22 2.80 -0.89
C SER A 22 -9.33 2.33 0.56
N ASN A 23 -10.52 2.39 1.15
CA ASN A 23 -10.75 1.94 2.53
C ASN A 23 -10.52 0.43 2.69
N SER A 24 -10.66 -0.35 1.60
CA SER A 24 -10.42 -1.79 1.58
C SER A 24 -8.94 -2.16 1.77
N VAL A 25 -8.01 -1.20 1.56
CA VAL A 25 -6.57 -1.41 1.82
C VAL A 25 -6.32 -1.81 3.26
N SER A 26 -7.03 -1.19 4.22
CA SER A 26 -6.87 -1.51 5.64
C SER A 26 -7.31 -2.94 6.00
N LEU A 27 -8.36 -3.43 5.34
CA LEU A 27 -8.81 -4.82 5.47
C LEU A 27 -7.80 -5.78 4.82
N TYR A 28 -7.24 -5.40 3.68
CA TYR A 28 -6.20 -6.18 3.00
C TYR A 28 -4.95 -6.35 3.88
N GLN A 29 -4.48 -5.28 4.52
CA GLN A 29 -3.35 -5.35 5.46
C GLN A 29 -3.60 -6.23 6.68
N ARG A 30 -4.85 -6.35 7.12
CA ARG A 30 -5.21 -7.27 8.21
C ARG A 30 -5.24 -8.72 7.73
N ARG A 31 -5.67 -8.94 6.48
CA ARG A 31 -5.75 -10.26 5.87
C ARG A 31 -4.37 -10.83 5.54
N TYR A 32 -3.46 -9.98 5.05
CA TYR A 32 -2.13 -10.36 4.63
C TYR A 32 -1.10 -9.71 5.56
N ALA A 33 -0.61 -10.48 6.53
CA ALA A 33 0.31 -9.98 7.54
C ALA A 33 1.68 -9.57 6.98
N ASP A 34 2.05 -10.19 5.85
CA ASP A 34 3.24 -9.97 5.04
C ASP A 34 3.12 -8.77 4.08
N MET A 35 1.92 -8.21 3.92
CA MET A 35 1.71 -7.04 3.06
C MET A 35 2.51 -5.84 3.57
N PRO A 36 3.22 -5.11 2.68
CA PRO A 36 3.96 -3.91 3.05
C PRO A 36 3.11 -2.89 3.79
N ARG A 37 3.70 -2.35 4.87
CA ARG A 37 3.11 -1.32 5.70
C ARG A 37 3.41 0.07 5.12
N PRO A 38 2.58 1.08 5.41
CA PRO A 38 2.86 2.42 4.96
C PRO A 38 4.19 2.92 5.52
N VAL A 39 5.04 3.47 4.67
CA VAL A 39 6.30 4.11 5.08
C VAL A 39 6.07 5.50 5.65
N VAL A 40 4.94 6.13 5.29
CA VAL A 40 4.44 7.34 5.91
C VAL A 40 3.06 7.04 6.47
N ASP A 41 2.92 7.07 7.79
CA ASP A 41 1.63 7.00 8.48
C ASP A 41 1.48 8.20 9.42
N LEU A 42 0.59 9.13 9.06
CA LEU A 42 0.30 10.32 9.85
C LEU A 42 -0.81 10.08 10.88
N GLY A 43 -1.34 8.85 11.00
CA GLY A 43 -2.40 8.49 11.92
C GLY A 43 -3.80 8.64 11.36
N ASN A 44 -4.79 8.54 12.24
CA ASN A 44 -6.20 8.44 11.87
C ASN A 44 -6.71 9.66 11.08
N GLY A 45 -7.43 9.40 10.00
CA GLY A 45 -8.00 10.44 9.13
C GLY A 45 -6.97 11.20 8.29
N ARG A 46 -5.69 10.81 8.34
CA ARG A 46 -4.63 11.43 7.54
C ARG A 46 -4.12 10.48 6.45
N PRO A 47 -3.46 11.01 5.41
CA PRO A 47 -2.89 10.20 4.34
C PRO A 47 -1.88 9.19 4.87
N ARG A 48 -1.89 8.01 4.26
CA ARG A 48 -0.86 7.00 4.38
C ARG A 48 -0.24 6.77 3.01
N LEU A 49 1.08 6.60 2.97
CA LEU A 49 1.83 6.39 1.74
C LEU A 49 2.64 5.09 1.83
N TRP A 50 2.70 4.37 0.71
CA TRP A 50 3.46 3.14 0.54
C TRP A 50 4.51 3.34 -0.53
N LEU A 51 5.60 2.58 -0.44
CA LEU A 51 6.51 2.43 -1.56
C LEU A 51 5.87 1.52 -2.61
N ARG A 52 5.72 2.03 -3.83
CA ARG A 52 5.18 1.28 -4.97
C ARG A 52 5.95 -0.02 -5.19
N ASN A 53 7.27 0.03 -5.18
CA ASN A 53 8.11 -1.13 -5.48
C ASN A 53 7.94 -2.25 -4.46
N GLU A 54 7.88 -1.95 -3.16
CA GLU A 54 7.63 -2.97 -2.13
C GLU A 54 6.29 -3.68 -2.34
N ILE A 55 5.26 -2.94 -2.76
CA ILE A 55 3.94 -3.50 -3.07
C ILE A 55 4.01 -4.40 -4.30
N LEU A 56 4.69 -3.96 -5.36
CA LEU A 56 4.84 -4.75 -6.58
C LEU A 56 5.66 -6.03 -6.34
N ASP A 57 6.75 -5.92 -5.60
CA ASP A 57 7.58 -7.06 -5.21
C ASP A 57 6.75 -8.05 -4.38
N TRP A 58 6.02 -7.58 -3.38
CA TRP A 58 5.12 -8.43 -2.60
C TRP A 58 4.05 -9.13 -3.44
N LEU A 59 3.48 -8.43 -4.45
CA LEU A 59 2.52 -9.04 -5.38
C LEU A 59 3.16 -10.13 -6.24
N ASP A 60 4.40 -9.96 -6.68
CA ASP A 60 5.11 -10.95 -7.49
C ASP A 60 5.47 -12.22 -6.68
N HIS A 61 5.89 -12.04 -5.42
CA HIS A 61 6.20 -13.14 -4.50
C HIS A 61 4.96 -13.89 -3.98
N ARG A 62 3.74 -13.38 -4.22
CA ARG A 62 2.48 -14.00 -3.81
C ARG A 62 1.94 -15.08 -4.76
N LYS A 63 2.65 -15.39 -5.85
CA LYS A 63 2.27 -16.46 -6.80
C LYS A 63 2.31 -17.86 -6.21
#